data_AF-A0A255Z130-F1
#
_entry.id   AF-A0A255Z130-F1
#
_cell.length_a   1.000
_cell.length_b   1.000
_cell.length_c   1.000
_cell.angle_alpha   90.00
_cell.angle_beta   90.00
_cell.angle_gamma   90.00
#
_symmetry.space_group_name_H-M   'P 1'
#
loop_
_entity.id
_entity.type
_entity.pdbx_description
1 polymer ?
#
loop_
_entity_poly.entity_id
_entity_poly.type
_entity_poly.pdbx_seq_one_letter_code
_entity_poly.pdbx_strand_id
1 'polypeptide(L)'
;MEVNTTNEQSTGFIIKSISFNELKINRKAIQKLDEAKLKRKGALAARGVYNAELGVFIDTSNIVMIEKDGRHSYTFQISKEDTTNKYENLVLNSKEGGGYDAYITEYLLTPEEMDKLSKGGIIASKMPDVIKTIENTARISISGNGADCVDIRFTSVGYCQNASGQVIRDNGDSGNGCVRNWHVVQHMVLVVDLKCMSGGDNGGPSPRPGSPSPGSTGGTPGGGGGLIDIYNPTTPPPAESGGSNPAPQQQVSLSPVKDHPVLTTPVLVNKAETQLVNRLTASQRNWWNNTATQQQKTEITAYLFDNGVSTDALNDVIAFIQSSIDSGLKLDFDASQDSPANVDLSAVSGNSPEEEKFREIYQILREQPLFKELFNDLFDDNLTVNVKFRIDNIATNGQCVPKNLSNGRYYNEITIDREHLLENSNVYIACSIIHECIHAYLLEKIRNSTIGMTVPNLSNNEFATAMNHVYNGQDPEMNQHNFMFNHMAPVIADILADLKDELLTPEEIAKVENPAENNGYYMYAPANPPTGPSTTPITWVWEDYFRYMSLQGLQTCTAFQQDYPINSVAYYYFLSYFTTGEGAFNP
;
A
#
# COMPACT_ATOMS: atom_id res chain seq x y z
N MET A 1 -21.69 29.28 -21.37
CA MET A 1 -20.74 30.34 -20.97
C MET A 1 -19.45 30.00 -21.68
N GLU A 2 -19.03 30.80 -22.67
CA GLU A 2 -17.87 30.45 -23.49
C GLU A 2 -16.57 30.70 -22.72
N VAL A 3 -15.76 29.66 -22.57
CA VAL A 3 -14.42 29.79 -21.99
C VAL A 3 -13.50 30.33 -23.06
N ASN A 4 -13.19 31.62 -23.00
CA ASN A 4 -12.19 32.24 -23.86
C ASN A 4 -10.82 31.59 -23.60
N THR A 5 -10.38 30.76 -24.53
CA THR A 5 -9.03 30.19 -24.56
C THR A 5 -8.03 31.29 -24.87
N THR A 6 -7.54 31.97 -23.83
CA THR A 6 -6.41 32.90 -23.93
C THR A 6 -5.21 32.18 -24.52
N ASN A 7 -4.72 32.65 -25.67
CA ASN A 7 -3.63 32.05 -26.46
C ASN A 7 -2.56 31.36 -25.60
N GLU A 8 -2.40 30.05 -25.75
CA GLU A 8 -1.21 29.36 -25.25
C GLU A 8 0.02 29.91 -26.00
N GLN A 9 0.75 30.81 -25.36
CA GLN A 9 2.09 31.15 -25.81
C GLN A 9 2.97 29.91 -25.64
N SER A 10 3.29 29.25 -26.76
CA SER A 10 4.23 28.13 -26.77
C SER A 10 5.51 28.55 -26.06
N THR A 11 5.77 27.92 -24.91
CA THR A 11 6.80 28.33 -23.95
C THR A 11 8.22 28.00 -24.42
N GLY A 12 8.35 27.32 -25.56
CA GLY A 12 9.60 26.82 -26.13
C GLY A 12 10.16 25.58 -25.45
N PHE A 13 9.46 25.01 -24.45
CA PHE A 13 9.90 23.80 -23.76
C PHE A 13 9.38 22.54 -24.44
N ILE A 14 10.31 21.67 -24.83
CA ILE A 14 10.04 20.33 -25.33
C ILE A 14 10.32 19.35 -24.19
N ILE A 15 9.27 18.87 -23.54
CA ILE A 15 9.37 17.85 -22.48
C ILE A 15 9.11 16.46 -23.08
N LYS A 16 10.00 15.52 -22.75
CA LYS A 16 9.93 14.10 -23.14
C LYS A 16 10.35 13.22 -21.96
N SER A 17 9.58 12.18 -21.64
CA SER A 17 10.13 11.05 -20.90
C SER A 17 10.98 10.23 -21.87
N ILE A 18 12.17 9.77 -21.45
CA ILE A 18 13.10 9.01 -22.29
C ILE A 18 13.61 7.76 -21.55
N SER A 19 13.94 6.72 -22.30
CA SER A 19 14.59 5.54 -21.75
C SER A 19 16.09 5.79 -21.48
N PHE A 20 16.67 5.00 -20.56
CA PHE A 20 18.12 4.98 -20.37
C PHE A 20 18.92 4.60 -21.62
N ASN A 21 18.29 3.95 -22.63
CA ASN A 21 18.94 3.65 -23.90
C ASN A 21 18.99 4.85 -24.85
N GLU A 22 18.01 5.75 -24.81
CA GLU A 22 18.07 7.03 -25.51
C GLU A 22 19.09 7.96 -24.85
N LEU A 23 19.14 8.01 -23.51
CA LEU A 23 20.18 8.77 -22.80
C LEU A 23 21.59 8.33 -23.19
N LYS A 24 21.83 7.03 -23.45
CA LYS A 24 23.14 6.50 -23.89
C LYS A 24 23.66 7.08 -25.21
N ILE A 25 22.79 7.65 -26.04
CA ILE A 25 23.20 8.40 -27.24
C ILE A 25 23.99 9.65 -26.81
N ASN A 26 23.58 10.30 -25.72
CA ASN A 26 24.23 11.48 -25.17
C ASN A 26 25.42 11.11 -24.27
N ARG A 27 26.54 10.72 -24.90
CA ARG A 27 27.76 10.27 -24.19
C ARG A 27 28.26 11.26 -23.12
N LYS A 28 28.13 12.57 -23.33
CA LYS A 28 28.51 13.58 -22.32
C LYS A 28 27.58 13.56 -21.10
N ALA A 29 26.30 13.22 -21.26
CA ALA A 29 25.34 13.10 -20.15
C ALA A 29 25.59 11.81 -19.37
N ILE A 30 25.83 10.69 -20.06
CA ILE A 30 26.29 9.45 -19.42
C ILE A 30 27.61 9.68 -18.69
N GLN A 31 28.57 10.38 -19.27
CA GLN A 31 29.83 10.70 -18.58
C GLN A 31 29.57 11.51 -17.30
N LYS A 32 28.69 12.53 -17.31
CA LYS A 32 28.40 13.28 -16.07
C LYS A 32 27.61 12.45 -15.06
N LEU A 33 26.73 11.57 -15.53
CA LEU A 33 26.04 10.58 -14.70
C LEU A 33 27.01 9.52 -14.13
N ASP A 34 28.11 9.21 -14.83
CA ASP A 34 29.22 8.32 -14.42
C ASP A 34 30.19 9.00 -13.44
N GLU A 35 30.48 10.30 -13.63
CA GLU A 35 31.19 11.15 -12.68
C GLU A 35 30.40 11.32 -11.37
N ALA A 36 29.08 11.35 -11.45
CA ALA A 36 28.18 11.32 -10.29
C ALA A 36 28.05 9.92 -9.64
N LYS A 37 28.95 8.97 -9.91
CA LYS A 37 28.99 7.63 -9.28
C LYS A 37 30.32 7.39 -8.60
N LEU A 38 30.26 6.71 -7.46
CA LEU A 38 31.42 6.03 -6.89
C LEU A 38 31.06 4.57 -6.58
N LYS A 39 32.00 3.67 -6.86
CA LYS A 39 31.72 2.26 -7.15
C LYS A 39 31.39 1.45 -5.90
N ARG A 40 30.17 0.89 -5.84
CA ARG A 40 29.83 -0.26 -4.99
C ARG A 40 29.59 -1.49 -5.87
N LYS A 41 30.13 -2.66 -5.51
CA LYS A 41 29.79 -3.95 -6.15
C LYS A 41 28.54 -4.52 -5.48
N GLY A 42 27.51 -4.84 -6.26
CA GLY A 42 26.25 -5.43 -5.77
C GLY A 42 25.21 -5.60 -6.88
N ALA A 43 24.19 -6.42 -6.65
CA ALA A 43 23.22 -6.83 -7.68
C ALA A 43 22.33 -5.69 -8.22
N LEU A 44 22.18 -4.58 -7.48
CA LEU A 44 21.33 -3.43 -7.85
C LEU A 44 21.86 -2.61 -9.05
N ALA A 45 23.07 -2.89 -9.54
CA ALA A 45 23.73 -2.15 -10.63
C ALA A 45 23.06 -2.30 -12.02
N ALA A 46 21.99 -3.08 -12.16
CA ALA A 46 21.33 -3.36 -13.43
C ALA A 46 20.31 -2.30 -13.91
N ARG A 47 19.83 -1.42 -13.00
CA ARG A 47 18.74 -0.45 -13.28
C ARG A 47 18.92 0.92 -12.65
N GLY A 48 19.67 1.02 -11.57
CA GLY A 48 19.95 2.27 -10.86
C GLY A 48 21.42 2.65 -10.92
N VAL A 49 21.68 3.93 -10.69
CA VAL A 49 23.01 4.52 -10.61
C VAL A 49 23.31 4.84 -9.15
N TYR A 50 24.23 4.08 -8.53
CA TYR A 50 24.59 4.29 -7.12
C TYR A 50 25.69 5.35 -6.97
N ASN A 51 25.46 6.32 -6.08
CA ASN A 51 26.48 7.25 -5.61
C ASN A 51 26.84 6.91 -4.16
N ALA A 52 28.09 6.50 -3.93
CA ALA A 52 28.59 6.08 -2.62
C ALA A 52 28.91 7.22 -1.64
N GLU A 53 29.15 8.44 -2.12
CA GLU A 53 29.42 9.62 -1.27
C GLU A 53 28.13 10.22 -0.71
N LEU A 54 27.05 10.15 -1.51
CA LEU A 54 25.71 10.62 -1.13
C LEU A 54 24.87 9.51 -0.47
N GLY A 55 25.24 8.24 -0.65
CA GLY A 55 24.51 7.08 -0.14
C GLY A 55 23.21 6.76 -0.89
N VAL A 56 23.09 7.11 -2.18
CA VAL A 56 21.81 7.12 -2.91
C VAL A 56 21.78 6.27 -4.17
N PHE A 57 20.58 5.84 -4.58
CA PHE A 57 20.30 5.28 -5.90
C PHE A 57 19.56 6.28 -6.77
N ILE A 58 20.18 6.68 -7.88
CA ILE A 58 19.52 7.42 -8.97
C ILE A 58 18.76 6.42 -9.84
N ASP A 59 17.45 6.59 -9.98
CA ASP A 59 16.63 5.81 -10.92
C ASP A 59 16.94 6.21 -12.37
N THR A 60 17.03 5.22 -13.26
CA THR A 60 17.17 5.43 -14.71
C THR A 60 16.02 4.86 -15.53
N SER A 61 14.96 4.35 -14.87
CA SER A 61 13.72 3.95 -15.54
C SER A 61 12.83 5.16 -15.85
N ASN A 62 12.81 6.18 -14.99
CA ASN A 62 12.03 7.41 -15.18
C ASN A 62 12.96 8.63 -15.36
N ILE A 63 13.30 8.94 -16.61
CA ILE A 63 14.18 10.07 -16.96
C ILE A 63 13.35 11.10 -17.73
N VAL A 64 13.19 12.31 -17.17
CA VAL A 64 12.51 13.41 -17.85
C VAL A 64 13.54 14.35 -18.47
N MET A 65 13.51 14.48 -19.79
CA MET A 65 14.28 15.46 -20.55
C MET A 65 13.45 16.72 -20.80
N ILE A 66 14.04 17.89 -20.55
CA ILE A 66 13.50 19.19 -20.95
C ILE A 66 14.48 19.82 -21.95
N GLU A 67 14.00 20.22 -23.12
CA GLU A 67 14.78 20.80 -24.21
C GLU A 67 14.23 22.20 -24.56
N LYS A 68 15.10 23.19 -24.72
CA LYS A 68 14.78 24.57 -25.12
C LYS A 68 16.00 25.28 -25.71
N ASP A 69 15.80 26.05 -26.78
CA ASP A 69 16.82 26.92 -27.41
C ASP A 69 18.16 26.21 -27.73
N GLY A 70 18.09 24.93 -28.12
CA GLY A 70 19.27 24.08 -28.41
C GLY A 70 20.05 23.61 -27.18
N ARG A 71 19.51 23.83 -25.97
CA ARG A 71 19.98 23.31 -24.68
C ARG A 71 18.98 22.31 -24.15
N HIS A 72 19.42 21.45 -23.22
CA HIS A 72 18.53 20.51 -22.56
C HIS A 72 19.06 20.08 -21.19
N SER A 73 18.15 19.59 -20.36
CA SER A 73 18.46 18.95 -19.09
C SER A 73 17.86 17.55 -19.00
N TYR A 74 18.41 16.75 -18.09
CA TYR A 74 17.89 15.44 -17.71
C TYR A 74 17.63 15.40 -16.21
N THR A 75 16.39 15.10 -15.83
CA THR A 75 15.99 14.95 -14.42
C THR A 75 15.71 13.48 -14.12
N PHE A 76 16.28 12.99 -13.01
CA PHE A 76 16.20 11.60 -12.55
C PHE A 76 15.76 11.60 -11.09
N GLN A 77 14.89 10.68 -10.69
CA GLN A 77 14.58 10.52 -9.27
C GLN A 77 15.77 9.94 -8.50
N ILE A 78 15.95 10.42 -7.26
CA ILE A 78 16.88 9.86 -6.29
C ILE A 78 16.07 9.12 -5.23
N SER A 79 16.36 7.83 -5.08
CA SER A 79 15.83 6.96 -4.05
C SER A 79 16.84 6.80 -2.92
N LYS A 80 16.35 7.08 -1.70
CA LYS A 80 17.00 6.81 -0.41
C LYS A 80 16.19 5.76 0.34
N GLU A 81 16.86 4.99 1.19
CA GLU A 81 16.23 4.03 2.09
C GLU A 81 15.47 4.74 3.23
N ASP A 82 15.87 5.97 3.60
CA ASP A 82 15.21 6.77 4.63
C ASP A 82 13.77 7.22 4.26
N THR A 83 12.82 6.93 5.14
CA THR A 83 11.36 7.18 5.01
C THR A 83 10.94 8.65 5.18
N THR A 84 11.86 9.60 5.03
CA THR A 84 11.52 11.04 5.12
C THR A 84 10.54 11.46 4.01
N ASN A 85 9.69 12.46 4.30
CA ASN A 85 8.84 13.14 3.31
C ASN A 85 9.63 14.01 2.31
N LYS A 86 10.92 13.75 2.14
CA LYS A 86 11.81 14.43 1.21
C LYS A 86 12.05 13.53 0.01
N TYR A 87 11.77 14.09 -1.16
CA TYR A 87 12.16 13.52 -2.43
C TYR A 87 13.33 14.33 -2.98
N GLU A 88 14.26 13.66 -3.64
CA GLU A 88 15.39 14.31 -4.30
C GLU A 88 15.38 13.96 -5.80
N ASN A 89 15.80 14.89 -6.66
CA ASN A 89 16.11 14.56 -8.05
C ASN A 89 17.52 15.03 -8.42
N LEU A 90 18.24 14.19 -9.18
CA LEU A 90 19.44 14.60 -9.90
C LEU A 90 19.01 15.36 -11.15
N VAL A 91 19.58 16.54 -11.38
CA VAL A 91 19.40 17.34 -12.60
C VAL A 91 20.75 17.49 -13.29
N LEU A 92 20.86 17.02 -14.53
CA LEU A 92 22.03 17.28 -15.39
C LEU A 92 21.68 18.38 -16.39
N ASN A 93 22.31 19.55 -16.31
CA ASN A 93 22.00 20.72 -17.16
C ASN A 93 23.09 20.99 -18.21
N SER A 94 22.74 21.16 -19.49
CA SER A 94 23.74 21.28 -20.57
C SER A 94 24.50 22.62 -20.58
N LYS A 95 25.83 22.57 -20.70
CA LYS A 95 26.72 23.74 -20.86
C LYS A 95 26.77 24.25 -22.32
N GLU A 96 27.01 25.55 -22.51
CA GLU A 96 27.45 26.11 -23.81
C GLU A 96 28.86 25.55 -24.14
N GLY A 97 29.06 25.05 -25.36
CA GLY A 97 30.21 24.17 -25.70
C GLY A 97 29.98 22.67 -25.40
N GLY A 98 28.93 22.34 -24.66
CA GLY A 98 28.47 20.98 -24.39
C GLY A 98 29.25 20.25 -23.30
N GLY A 99 28.54 19.47 -22.50
CA GLY A 99 28.97 19.00 -21.17
C GLY A 99 27.82 19.31 -20.22
N TYR A 100 27.94 18.91 -18.95
CA TYR A 100 26.86 19.10 -17.98
C TYR A 100 27.38 19.58 -16.64
N ASP A 101 26.59 20.42 -15.98
CA ASP A 101 26.59 20.53 -14.52
C ASP A 101 25.66 19.47 -13.93
N ALA A 102 25.84 19.16 -12.64
CA ALA A 102 25.01 18.21 -11.91
C ALA A 102 24.52 18.84 -10.60
N TYR A 103 23.20 18.85 -10.41
CA TYR A 103 22.51 19.45 -9.27
C TYR A 103 21.62 18.42 -8.57
N ILE A 104 21.34 18.64 -7.29
CA ILE A 104 20.31 17.91 -6.54
C ILE A 104 19.22 18.90 -6.14
N THR A 105 17.99 18.65 -6.56
CA THR A 105 16.78 19.33 -6.05
C THR A 105 16.24 18.53 -4.86
N GLU A 106 15.90 19.19 -3.75
CA GLU A 106 15.16 18.61 -2.61
C GLU A 106 13.73 19.14 -2.62
N TYR A 107 12.72 18.27 -2.51
CA TYR A 107 11.30 18.60 -2.43
C TYR A 107 10.69 18.03 -1.15
N LEU A 108 10.07 18.87 -0.32
CA LEU A 108 9.35 18.49 0.89
C LEU A 108 7.86 18.26 0.58
N LEU A 109 7.40 17.02 0.63
CA LEU A 109 6.02 16.67 0.33
C LEU A 109 5.10 16.82 1.55
N THR A 110 3.87 17.25 1.31
CA THR A 110 2.78 17.23 2.31
C THR A 110 2.19 15.80 2.43
N PRO A 111 1.40 15.51 3.48
CA PRO A 111 0.72 14.20 3.60
C PRO A 111 -0.21 13.90 2.42
N GLU A 112 -0.93 14.91 1.91
CA GLU A 112 -1.87 14.78 0.78
C GLU A 112 -1.12 14.56 -0.54
N GLU A 113 0.07 15.15 -0.69
CA GLU A 113 0.98 14.87 -1.80
C GLU A 113 1.55 13.45 -1.73
N MET A 114 1.93 12.99 -0.54
CA MET A 114 2.42 11.62 -0.33
C MET A 114 1.33 10.58 -0.63
N ASP A 115 0.09 10.81 -0.17
CA ASP A 115 -1.11 10.01 -0.50
C ASP A 115 -1.42 10.00 -2.00
N LYS A 116 -1.28 11.15 -2.66
CA LYS A 116 -1.45 11.24 -4.12
C LYS A 116 -0.42 10.39 -4.85
N LEU A 117 0.84 10.34 -4.39
CA LEU A 117 1.87 9.49 -4.97
C LEU A 117 1.67 8.00 -4.64
N SER A 118 1.22 7.65 -3.43
CA SER A 118 0.96 6.26 -3.04
C SER A 118 -0.09 5.61 -3.95
N LYS A 119 -1.14 6.37 -4.27
CA LYS A 119 -2.23 6.02 -5.22
C LYS A 119 -1.85 6.15 -6.71
N GLY A 120 -0.56 6.27 -7.03
CA GLY A 120 -0.06 6.34 -8.42
C GLY A 120 -0.36 7.65 -9.16
N GLY A 121 -0.85 8.68 -8.46
CA GLY A 121 -1.10 10.00 -9.02
C GLY A 121 0.19 10.81 -9.22
N ILE A 122 0.13 11.79 -10.13
CA ILE A 122 1.31 12.61 -10.50
C ILE A 122 1.28 13.97 -9.77
N ILE A 123 2.41 14.38 -9.20
CA ILE A 123 2.66 15.76 -8.75
C ILE A 123 3.51 16.46 -9.80
N ALA A 124 2.86 17.07 -10.80
CA ALA A 124 3.53 17.76 -11.90
C ALA A 124 3.92 19.23 -11.56
N SER A 125 3.63 19.70 -10.34
CA SER A 125 3.71 21.10 -9.94
C SER A 125 4.19 21.27 -8.48
N LYS A 126 5.45 20.91 -8.21
CA LYS A 126 6.11 21.06 -6.91
C LYS A 126 7.42 21.82 -7.04
N MET A 127 7.55 22.96 -6.36
CA MET A 127 8.83 23.66 -6.25
C MET A 127 9.77 22.88 -5.31
N PRO A 128 11.09 22.85 -5.57
CA PRO A 128 12.06 22.35 -4.59
C PRO A 128 12.24 23.38 -3.48
N ASP A 129 12.50 22.93 -2.26
CA ASP A 129 12.88 23.77 -1.13
C ASP A 129 14.36 24.19 -1.21
N VAL A 130 15.19 23.32 -1.82
CA VAL A 130 16.64 23.47 -1.91
C VAL A 130 17.16 22.97 -3.26
N ILE A 131 18.15 23.67 -3.81
CA ILE A 131 19.05 23.16 -4.86
C ILE A 131 20.47 23.07 -4.30
N LYS A 132 21.18 21.98 -4.63
CA LYS A 132 22.59 21.76 -4.30
C LYS A 132 23.40 21.55 -5.58
N THR A 133 24.56 22.17 -5.70
CA THR A 133 25.56 21.83 -6.74
C THR A 133 26.44 20.69 -6.25
N ILE A 134 26.59 19.62 -7.05
CA ILE A 134 27.39 18.45 -6.64
C ILE A 134 28.89 18.78 -6.56
N GLU A 135 29.40 19.65 -7.43
CA GLU A 135 30.85 19.89 -7.57
C GLU A 135 31.49 20.71 -6.43
N ASN A 136 30.70 21.51 -5.69
CA ASN A 136 31.20 22.39 -4.63
C ASN A 136 30.35 22.37 -3.34
N THR A 137 29.34 21.49 -3.26
CA THR A 137 28.40 21.34 -2.13
C THR A 137 27.58 22.58 -1.73
N ALA A 138 27.62 23.67 -2.50
CA ALA A 138 26.84 24.87 -2.21
C ALA A 138 25.34 24.53 -2.20
N ARG A 139 24.63 25.04 -1.18
CA ARG A 139 23.19 24.83 -0.99
C ARG A 139 22.46 26.15 -1.09
N ILE A 140 21.36 26.14 -1.81
CA ILE A 140 20.54 27.29 -2.14
C ILE A 140 19.12 26.95 -1.69
N SER A 141 18.52 27.69 -0.76
CA SER A 141 17.07 27.55 -0.53
C SER A 141 16.30 28.44 -1.49
N ILE A 142 15.23 27.89 -2.05
CA ILE A 142 14.30 28.60 -2.92
C ILE A 142 13.24 29.36 -2.08
N SER A 143 13.06 28.97 -0.81
CA SER A 143 12.18 29.67 0.12
C SER A 143 12.74 31.04 0.55
N GLY A 144 11.86 32.02 0.73
CA GLY A 144 12.25 33.38 1.13
C GLY A 144 12.92 34.17 -0.01
N ASN A 145 14.04 34.83 0.29
CA ASN A 145 14.71 35.75 -0.63
C ASN A 145 15.25 35.11 -1.93
N GLY A 146 15.25 33.77 -2.04
CA GLY A 146 15.61 33.04 -3.27
C GLY A 146 14.47 32.91 -4.28
N ALA A 147 13.23 33.28 -3.93
CA ALA A 147 12.05 33.07 -4.77
C ALA A 147 12.12 33.83 -6.10
N ASP A 148 12.63 35.07 -6.10
CA ASP A 148 12.81 35.90 -7.32
C ASP A 148 13.81 35.28 -8.33
N CYS A 149 14.59 34.28 -7.90
CA CYS A 149 15.58 33.59 -8.73
C CYS A 149 15.02 32.31 -9.41
N VAL A 150 13.75 31.98 -9.18
CA VAL A 150 13.07 30.80 -9.75
C VAL A 150 11.86 31.23 -10.58
N ASP A 151 12.03 31.25 -11.90
CA ASP A 151 10.94 31.49 -12.84
C ASP A 151 10.17 30.17 -13.10
N ILE A 152 8.84 30.21 -13.00
CA ILE A 152 7.97 29.04 -13.03
C ILE A 152 7.15 29.06 -14.31
N ARG A 153 7.34 28.05 -15.16
CA ARG A 153 6.69 27.96 -16.47
C ARG A 153 5.91 26.67 -16.59
N PHE A 154 4.59 26.78 -16.75
CA PHE A 154 3.75 25.63 -17.04
C PHE A 154 3.73 25.36 -18.55
N THR A 155 3.76 24.10 -18.94
CA THR A 155 3.59 23.69 -20.34
C THR A 155 2.67 22.47 -20.46
N SER A 156 1.72 22.56 -21.37
CA SER A 156 0.78 21.50 -21.71
C SER A 156 1.49 20.43 -22.55
N VAL A 157 1.31 19.15 -22.23
CA VAL A 157 1.73 18.03 -23.08
C VAL A 157 0.56 17.07 -23.26
N GLY A 158 0.15 16.85 -24.50
CA GLY A 158 -0.86 15.84 -24.85
C GLY A 158 -0.28 14.43 -24.80
N TYR A 159 -1.08 13.49 -24.31
CA TYR A 159 -0.80 12.06 -24.28
C TYR A 159 -2.02 11.30 -24.75
N CYS A 160 -1.81 10.15 -25.39
CA CYS A 160 -2.87 9.30 -25.93
C CYS A 160 -2.41 7.84 -25.91
N GLN A 161 -3.33 6.88 -26.08
CA GLN A 161 -2.97 5.49 -26.35
C GLN A 161 -2.94 5.21 -27.84
N ASN A 162 -1.93 4.45 -28.27
CA ASN A 162 -1.80 3.96 -29.63
C ASN A 162 -2.59 2.64 -29.85
N ALA A 163 -2.50 2.07 -31.05
CA ALA A 163 -3.17 0.82 -31.42
C ALA A 163 -2.74 -0.41 -30.59
N SER A 164 -1.52 -0.43 -30.05
CA SER A 164 -1.03 -1.46 -29.11
C SER A 164 -1.34 -1.13 -27.64
N GLY A 165 -2.10 -0.07 -27.36
CA GLY A 165 -2.48 0.36 -26.01
C GLY A 165 -1.39 1.10 -25.24
N GLN A 166 -0.20 1.30 -25.83
CA GLN A 166 0.89 2.02 -25.20
C GLN A 166 0.58 3.52 -25.17
N VAL A 167 0.85 4.17 -24.04
CA VAL A 167 0.75 5.62 -23.92
C VAL A 167 1.90 6.27 -24.68
N ILE A 168 1.56 7.13 -25.64
CA ILE A 168 2.49 7.93 -26.44
C ILE A 168 2.19 9.42 -26.28
N ARG A 169 3.17 10.25 -26.58
CA ARG A 169 3.02 11.71 -26.63
C ARG A 169 2.28 12.11 -27.90
N ASP A 170 1.24 12.92 -27.77
CA ASP A 170 0.63 13.60 -28.91
C ASP A 170 1.53 14.79 -29.31
N ASN A 171 1.80 14.91 -30.61
CA ASN A 171 2.61 16.00 -31.18
C ASN A 171 1.75 17.01 -31.97
N GLY A 172 0.43 16.81 -32.07
CA GLY A 172 -0.52 17.70 -32.74
C GLY A 172 -0.84 17.32 -34.19
N ASP A 173 -0.02 16.51 -34.86
CA ASP A 173 -0.30 16.10 -36.24
C ASP A 173 -1.36 14.97 -36.31
N SER A 174 -2.39 15.20 -37.12
CA SER A 174 -3.39 14.19 -37.50
C SER A 174 -2.74 12.98 -38.17
N GLY A 175 -2.63 11.88 -37.42
CA GLY A 175 -2.04 10.61 -37.90
C GLY A 175 -0.90 10.06 -37.05
N ASN A 176 -0.47 10.75 -35.97
CA ASN A 176 0.59 10.33 -35.05
C ASN A 176 0.32 9.04 -34.22
N GLY A 177 -0.60 8.17 -34.66
CA GLY A 177 -0.88 6.88 -34.02
C GLY A 177 -1.75 6.96 -32.76
N CYS A 178 -2.20 8.14 -32.32
CA CYS A 178 -3.23 8.27 -31.29
C CYS A 178 -4.55 7.61 -31.75
N VAL A 179 -5.07 6.67 -30.96
CA VAL A 179 -6.33 5.96 -31.24
C VAL A 179 -7.40 6.25 -30.18
N ARG A 180 -7.02 6.39 -28.91
CA ARG A 180 -7.96 6.62 -27.79
C ARG A 180 -7.30 7.28 -26.58
N ASN A 181 -8.10 7.61 -25.57
CA ASN A 181 -7.66 8.06 -24.24
C ASN A 181 -6.72 9.28 -24.28
N TRP A 182 -7.06 10.26 -25.13
CA TRP A 182 -6.36 11.54 -25.20
C TRP A 182 -6.59 12.36 -23.92
N HIS A 183 -5.52 12.89 -23.35
CA HIS A 183 -5.54 13.75 -22.17
C HIS A 183 -4.32 14.69 -22.19
N VAL A 184 -4.42 15.81 -21.47
CA VAL A 184 -3.31 16.78 -21.32
C VAL A 184 -2.77 16.70 -19.91
N VAL A 185 -1.45 16.57 -19.78
CA VAL A 185 -0.74 16.75 -18.51
C VAL A 185 -0.03 18.10 -18.56
N GLN A 186 -0.33 18.97 -17.59
CA GLN A 186 0.40 20.22 -17.41
C GLN A 186 1.66 19.95 -16.58
N HIS A 187 2.82 20.21 -17.16
CA HIS A 187 4.13 20.06 -16.51
C HIS A 187 4.64 21.42 -16.04
N MET A 188 5.20 21.48 -14.84
CA MET A 188 5.86 22.68 -14.31
C MET A 188 7.37 22.63 -14.56
N VAL A 189 7.86 23.44 -15.50
CA VAL A 189 9.28 23.70 -15.69
C VAL A 189 9.73 24.81 -14.75
N LEU A 190 10.70 24.48 -13.91
CA LEU A 190 11.46 25.42 -13.09
C LEU A 190 12.63 25.94 -13.92
N VAL A 191 12.81 27.25 -13.94
CA VAL A 191 13.84 27.98 -14.68
C VAL A 191 14.64 28.80 -13.66
N VAL A 192 15.73 28.22 -13.15
CA VAL A 192 16.46 28.76 -11.99
C VAL A 192 17.68 29.57 -12.44
N ASP A 193 17.68 30.89 -12.24
CA ASP A 193 18.84 31.75 -12.55
C ASP A 193 19.85 31.74 -11.40
N LEU A 194 20.96 31.05 -11.61
CA LEU A 194 22.06 30.93 -10.65
C LEU A 194 22.74 32.29 -10.32
N LYS A 195 22.64 33.30 -11.19
CA LYS A 195 23.28 34.62 -10.99
C LYS A 195 22.56 35.48 -9.97
N CYS A 196 21.23 35.35 -9.92
CA CYS A 196 20.40 35.98 -8.90
C CYS A 196 20.83 35.55 -7.48
N MET A 197 21.48 34.39 -7.36
CA MET A 197 21.82 33.74 -6.09
C MET A 197 23.30 33.85 -5.70
N SER A 198 24.16 34.44 -6.54
CA SER A 198 25.56 34.76 -6.20
C SER A 198 25.76 36.20 -5.73
N GLY A 199 24.71 37.03 -5.77
CA GLY A 199 24.71 38.46 -5.41
C GLY A 199 24.83 38.77 -3.91
N GLY A 200 25.78 38.15 -3.21
CA GLY A 200 26.09 38.40 -1.79
C GLY A 200 26.92 39.66 -1.51
N ASP A 201 26.98 40.61 -2.45
CA ASP A 201 27.69 41.87 -2.26
C ASP A 201 26.96 42.76 -1.26
N ASN A 202 27.69 43.22 -0.24
CA ASN A 202 27.15 44.04 0.84
C ASN A 202 26.84 45.45 0.33
N GLY A 203 25.65 45.64 -0.22
CA GLY A 203 25.05 46.93 -0.55
C GLY A 203 24.84 47.78 0.71
N GLY A 204 25.90 48.42 1.18
CA GLY A 204 25.87 49.32 2.32
C GLY A 204 24.81 50.42 2.13
N PRO A 205 24.14 50.87 3.20
CA PRO A 205 22.96 51.73 3.08
C PRO A 205 23.31 53.05 2.38
N SER A 206 22.71 53.27 1.20
CA SER A 206 22.87 54.50 0.42
C SER A 206 22.60 55.73 1.30
N PRO A 207 23.49 56.75 1.29
CA PRO A 207 23.34 57.91 2.14
C PRO A 207 22.05 58.66 1.79
N ARG A 208 21.08 58.66 2.72
CA ARG A 208 19.85 59.47 2.59
C ARG A 208 20.22 60.95 2.38
N PRO A 209 19.68 61.63 1.36
CA PRO A 209 19.77 63.08 1.26
C PRO A 209 19.18 63.72 2.53
N GLY A 210 19.93 64.63 3.15
CA GLY A 210 19.52 65.26 4.40
C GLY A 210 18.41 66.29 4.20
N SER A 211 17.21 66.00 4.69
CA SER A 211 16.15 67.01 4.86
C SER A 211 16.39 67.81 6.14
N PRO A 212 16.49 69.15 6.10
CA PRO A 212 16.56 69.96 7.31
C PRO A 212 15.19 70.01 8.00
N SER A 213 15.17 69.92 9.32
CA SER A 213 13.99 70.24 10.15
C SER A 213 14.43 70.98 11.42
N PRO A 214 13.66 71.97 11.88
CA PRO A 214 14.05 72.84 12.99
C PRO A 214 13.96 72.13 14.35
N GLY A 215 14.70 72.65 15.33
CA GLY A 215 14.84 72.03 16.64
C GLY A 215 13.65 72.23 17.59
N SER A 216 13.68 71.49 18.70
CA SER A 216 12.85 71.69 19.90
C SER A 216 13.73 71.59 21.15
N THR A 217 13.32 72.23 22.25
CA THR A 217 14.16 72.47 23.44
C THR A 217 13.50 71.98 24.76
N GLY A 218 14.34 71.71 25.78
CA GLY A 218 13.97 71.06 27.05
C GLY A 218 14.53 69.63 27.12
N GLY A 219 15.08 69.11 28.23
CA GLY A 219 14.85 69.40 29.65
C GLY A 219 14.11 68.19 30.26
N THR A 220 14.53 67.49 31.33
CA THR A 220 15.36 67.84 32.51
C THR A 220 16.03 66.55 33.09
N PRO A 221 16.92 66.60 34.11
CA PRO A 221 17.82 65.49 34.48
C PRO A 221 17.44 64.64 35.72
N GLY A 222 18.09 63.46 35.86
CA GLY A 222 18.14 62.60 37.06
C GLY A 222 17.98 61.10 36.74
N GLY A 223 18.56 60.13 37.49
CA GLY A 223 19.55 60.21 38.58
C GLY A 223 19.62 58.92 39.43
N GLY A 224 20.83 58.35 39.63
CA GLY A 224 21.10 57.16 40.47
C GLY A 224 20.98 55.79 39.76
N GLY A 225 21.59 54.69 40.22
CA GLY A 225 22.58 54.52 41.32
C GLY A 225 22.72 53.06 41.82
N GLY A 226 23.96 52.58 42.05
CA GLY A 226 24.30 51.19 42.48
C GLY A 226 25.07 50.41 41.39
N LEU A 227 26.25 49.78 41.57
CA LEU A 227 26.98 49.19 42.73
C LEU A 227 26.24 47.96 43.31
N ILE A 228 26.81 46.77 43.63
CA ILE A 228 28.14 46.23 44.05
C ILE A 228 28.20 44.73 43.56
N ASP A 229 29.27 43.95 43.25
CA ASP A 229 30.76 43.98 43.33
C ASP A 229 31.39 43.13 42.15
N ILE A 230 32.64 43.33 41.69
CA ILE A 230 33.95 42.66 42.02
C ILE A 230 34.08 41.12 41.81
N TYR A 231 34.91 40.74 40.82
CA TYR A 231 36.18 40.01 41.04
C TYR A 231 37.20 40.28 39.90
N ASN A 232 38.50 40.31 40.25
CA ASN A 232 39.63 40.76 39.42
C ASN A 232 40.95 40.34 40.16
N PRO A 233 42.19 40.53 39.66
CA PRO A 233 42.76 40.46 38.30
C PRO A 233 43.85 39.36 38.16
N THR A 234 44.36 39.15 36.95
CA THR A 234 45.82 38.91 36.73
C THR A 234 46.29 39.58 35.43
N THR A 235 47.45 40.24 35.48
CA THR A 235 48.00 41.11 34.42
C THR A 235 49.17 40.46 33.65
N PRO A 236 49.58 40.99 32.47
CA PRO A 236 50.35 40.24 31.48
C PRO A 236 51.86 40.58 31.40
N PRO A 237 52.65 39.78 30.66
CA PRO A 237 53.92 40.19 30.06
C PRO A 237 53.74 40.88 28.68
N PRO A 238 54.77 41.54 28.11
CA PRO A 238 54.59 42.63 27.15
C PRO A 238 54.65 42.23 25.65
N ALA A 239 54.40 43.23 24.79
CA ALA A 239 54.36 43.13 23.34
C ALA A 239 55.72 42.88 22.67
N GLU A 240 55.69 42.16 21.54
CA GLU A 240 56.69 42.27 20.47
C GLU A 240 56.06 42.91 19.22
N SER A 241 56.79 43.81 18.58
CA SER A 241 56.34 44.49 17.36
C SER A 241 56.77 43.73 16.10
N GLY A 242 55.95 42.78 15.65
CA GLY A 242 56.16 42.00 14.42
C GLY A 242 55.41 42.56 13.22
N GLY A 243 56.02 43.50 12.48
CA GLY A 243 55.42 44.03 11.25
C GLY A 243 55.58 43.08 10.07
N SER A 244 54.48 42.50 9.58
CA SER A 244 54.43 41.73 8.34
C SER A 244 53.45 42.37 7.34
N ASN A 245 53.89 42.54 6.09
CA ASN A 245 53.04 43.08 5.03
C ASN A 245 51.83 42.17 4.81
N PRO A 246 50.62 42.71 4.58
CA PRO A 246 49.56 41.94 3.95
C PRO A 246 50.06 41.52 2.56
N ALA A 247 50.18 40.22 2.31
CA ALA A 247 50.38 39.71 0.96
C ALA A 247 49.22 40.19 0.08
N PRO A 248 49.45 40.58 -1.19
CA PRO A 248 48.37 41.04 -2.06
C PRO A 248 47.37 39.89 -2.23
N GLN A 249 46.18 40.07 -1.65
CA GLN A 249 45.06 39.16 -1.88
C GLN A 249 44.78 39.16 -3.38
N GLN A 250 45.02 38.03 -4.04
CA GLN A 250 44.56 37.83 -5.40
C GLN A 250 43.03 37.89 -5.36
N GLN A 251 42.46 39.01 -5.83
CA GLN A 251 41.08 39.01 -6.28
C GLN A 251 41.00 37.97 -7.39
N VAL A 252 40.42 36.81 -7.07
CA VAL A 252 40.01 35.82 -8.05
C VAL A 252 38.89 36.49 -8.85
N SER A 253 39.28 37.17 -9.92
CA SER A 253 38.37 37.77 -10.88
C SER A 253 37.58 36.64 -11.55
N LEU A 254 36.46 36.27 -10.93
CA LEU A 254 35.45 35.42 -11.53
C LEU A 254 35.00 36.09 -12.83
N SER A 255 35.53 35.62 -13.96
CA SER A 255 35.11 36.06 -15.29
C SER A 255 33.59 36.02 -15.35
N PRO A 256 32.91 37.07 -15.86
CA PRO A 256 31.45 37.20 -15.74
C PRO A 256 30.77 36.01 -16.39
N VAL A 257 30.29 35.08 -15.56
CA VAL A 257 29.90 33.78 -16.05
C VAL A 257 28.62 33.95 -16.86
N LYS A 258 28.65 33.42 -18.09
CA LYS A 258 27.43 33.23 -18.89
C LYS A 258 26.66 32.03 -18.34
N ASP A 259 26.28 32.05 -17.06
CA ASP A 259 25.41 30.99 -16.53
C ASP A 259 24.08 30.99 -17.27
N HIS A 260 23.58 29.78 -17.46
CA HIS A 260 22.30 29.47 -18.07
C HIS A 260 21.37 29.01 -16.95
N PRO A 261 20.06 29.26 -17.05
CA PRO A 261 19.15 28.76 -16.04
C PRO A 261 19.19 27.23 -15.98
N VAL A 262 19.05 26.68 -14.77
CA VAL A 262 18.81 25.24 -14.59
C VAL A 262 17.35 24.97 -14.97
N LEU A 263 17.15 24.07 -15.95
CA LEU A 263 15.83 23.59 -16.33
C LEU A 263 15.53 22.29 -15.60
N THR A 264 14.42 22.20 -14.87
CA THR A 264 14.02 20.96 -14.17
C THR A 264 12.51 20.88 -14.00
N THR A 265 11.99 19.67 -13.77
CA THR A 265 10.60 19.40 -13.38
C THR A 265 10.63 18.29 -12.32
N PRO A 266 9.76 18.31 -11.29
CA PRO A 266 9.71 17.24 -10.28
C PRO A 266 9.46 15.86 -10.91
N VAL A 267 10.44 14.97 -10.76
CA VAL A 267 10.32 13.53 -11.07
C VAL A 267 10.03 12.80 -9.76
N LEU A 268 8.73 12.70 -9.46
CA LEU A 268 8.19 12.15 -8.22
C LEU A 268 7.41 10.88 -8.55
N VAL A 269 8.12 9.76 -8.70
CA VAL A 269 7.55 8.44 -8.94
C VAL A 269 7.43 7.69 -7.62
N ASN A 270 6.44 6.80 -7.56
CA ASN A 270 6.18 5.96 -6.39
C ASN A 270 7.40 5.08 -6.05
N LYS A 271 7.94 5.28 -4.82
CA LYS A 271 9.08 4.51 -4.31
C LYS A 271 8.75 3.03 -4.14
N ALA A 272 7.52 2.68 -3.74
CA ALA A 272 7.09 1.31 -3.44
C ALA A 272 7.01 0.44 -4.69
N GLU A 273 6.33 0.88 -5.76
CA GLU A 273 6.32 0.13 -7.04
C GLU A 273 7.74 -0.05 -7.55
N THR A 274 8.56 1.01 -7.52
CA THR A 274 9.95 0.95 -8.00
C THR A 274 10.79 -0.06 -7.22
N GLN A 275 10.63 -0.15 -5.89
CA GLN A 275 11.32 -1.16 -5.07
C GLN A 275 10.81 -2.58 -5.36
N LEU A 276 9.49 -2.77 -5.39
CA LEU A 276 8.86 -4.06 -5.71
C LEU A 276 9.32 -4.58 -7.08
N VAL A 277 9.10 -3.80 -8.14
CA VAL A 277 9.40 -4.16 -9.54
C VAL A 277 10.89 -4.41 -9.77
N ASN A 278 11.77 -3.94 -8.88
CA ASN A 278 13.20 -4.29 -8.85
C ASN A 278 13.50 -5.62 -8.15
N ARG A 279 12.76 -6.00 -7.10
CA ARG A 279 12.86 -7.31 -6.45
C ARG A 279 12.22 -8.45 -7.27
N LEU A 280 11.19 -8.17 -8.07
CA LEU A 280 10.47 -9.20 -8.84
C LEU A 280 11.38 -10.01 -9.79
N THR A 281 11.13 -11.33 -9.84
CA THR A 281 11.71 -12.25 -10.84
C THR A 281 11.16 -11.99 -12.26
N ALA A 282 11.64 -12.71 -13.26
CA ALA A 282 11.18 -12.54 -14.65
C ALA A 282 9.69 -12.92 -14.85
N SER A 283 9.21 -14.00 -14.20
CA SER A 283 7.80 -14.39 -14.22
C SER A 283 6.93 -13.43 -13.44
N GLN A 284 7.36 -13.04 -12.23
CA GLN A 284 6.66 -12.06 -11.39
C GLN A 284 6.53 -10.69 -12.08
N ARG A 285 7.58 -10.23 -12.77
CA ARG A 285 7.54 -8.98 -13.55
C ARG A 285 6.67 -9.10 -14.81
N ASN A 286 6.59 -10.28 -15.42
CA ASN A 286 5.62 -10.52 -16.50
C ASN A 286 4.18 -10.46 -15.97
N TRP A 287 3.89 -11.06 -14.82
CA TRP A 287 2.60 -10.96 -14.15
C TRP A 287 2.25 -9.50 -13.81
N TRP A 288 3.17 -8.74 -13.21
CA TRP A 288 2.98 -7.32 -12.91
C TRP A 288 2.65 -6.52 -14.17
N ASN A 289 3.40 -6.72 -15.24
CA ASN A 289 3.19 -5.93 -16.46
C ASN A 289 1.92 -6.33 -17.22
N ASN A 290 1.60 -7.62 -17.31
CA ASN A 290 0.69 -8.18 -18.31
C ASN A 290 -0.51 -8.97 -17.73
N THR A 291 -0.59 -9.17 -16.42
CA THR A 291 -1.65 -9.98 -15.77
C THR A 291 -2.36 -9.21 -14.66
N ALA A 292 -1.62 -8.51 -13.79
CA ALA A 292 -2.17 -7.70 -12.71
C ALA A 292 -3.07 -6.57 -13.23
N THR A 293 -4.24 -6.40 -12.63
CA THR A 293 -5.14 -5.28 -12.97
C THR A 293 -4.55 -3.95 -12.48
N GLN A 294 -5.01 -2.81 -13.03
CA GLN A 294 -4.53 -1.51 -12.54
C GLN A 294 -4.98 -1.24 -11.09
N GLN A 295 -6.15 -1.73 -10.70
CA GLN A 295 -6.65 -1.71 -9.33
C GLN A 295 -5.71 -2.48 -8.40
N GLN A 296 -5.40 -3.73 -8.74
CA GLN A 296 -4.51 -4.60 -7.97
C GLN A 296 -3.09 -4.04 -7.79
N LYS A 297 -2.58 -3.31 -8.80
CA LYS A 297 -1.32 -2.58 -8.66
C LYS A 297 -1.42 -1.45 -7.64
N THR A 298 -2.52 -0.71 -7.65
CA THR A 298 -2.76 0.38 -6.70
C THR A 298 -2.90 -0.16 -5.28
N GLU A 299 -3.66 -1.24 -5.07
CA GLU A 299 -3.83 -1.91 -3.76
C GLU A 299 -2.50 -2.41 -3.20
N ILE A 300 -1.73 -3.17 -3.99
CA ILE A 300 -0.38 -3.63 -3.63
C ILE A 300 0.55 -2.45 -3.29
N THR A 301 0.46 -1.36 -4.06
CA THR A 301 1.33 -0.20 -3.89
C THR A 301 0.94 0.65 -2.67
N ALA A 302 -0.35 0.71 -2.32
CA ALA A 302 -0.86 1.32 -1.10
C ALA A 302 -0.39 0.52 0.13
N TYR A 303 -0.66 -0.79 0.17
CA TYR A 303 -0.20 -1.68 1.23
C TYR A 303 1.32 -1.58 1.48
N LEU A 304 2.13 -1.58 0.42
CA LEU A 304 3.57 -1.38 0.55
C LEU A 304 3.92 -0.01 1.11
N PHE A 305 3.21 1.05 0.73
CA PHE A 305 3.44 2.40 1.24
C PHE A 305 3.08 2.52 2.72
N ASP A 306 1.92 2.00 3.12
CA ASP A 306 1.40 2.06 4.49
C ASP A 306 2.26 1.23 5.46
N ASN A 307 2.80 0.10 4.99
CA ASN A 307 3.80 -0.71 5.71
C ASN A 307 5.25 -0.20 5.53
N GLY A 308 5.43 1.09 5.19
CA GLY A 308 6.74 1.77 5.15
C GLY A 308 7.73 1.24 4.10
N VAL A 309 7.26 0.45 3.14
CA VAL A 309 8.01 -0.34 2.15
C VAL A 309 9.03 -1.27 2.82
N SER A 310 8.63 -1.89 3.94
CA SER A 310 9.48 -2.79 4.72
C SER A 310 9.95 -4.01 3.91
N THR A 311 11.04 -4.64 4.36
CA THR A 311 11.55 -5.88 3.76
C THR A 311 10.48 -6.97 3.72
N ASP A 312 9.65 -7.02 4.77
CA ASP A 312 8.65 -8.05 5.03
C ASP A 312 7.38 -7.80 4.21
N ALA A 313 6.81 -6.58 4.19
CA ALA A 313 5.71 -6.24 3.29
C ALA A 313 6.08 -6.47 1.80
N LEU A 314 7.35 -6.23 1.43
CA LEU A 314 7.88 -6.61 0.12
C LEU A 314 8.04 -8.12 -0.07
N ASN A 315 8.27 -8.92 0.97
CA ASN A 315 8.24 -10.39 0.92
C ASN A 315 6.80 -10.89 0.71
N ASP A 316 5.85 -10.34 1.46
CA ASP A 316 4.44 -10.75 1.49
C ASP A 316 3.78 -10.52 0.12
N VAL A 317 3.99 -9.34 -0.48
CA VAL A 317 3.58 -9.06 -1.85
C VAL A 317 4.28 -9.99 -2.87
N ILE A 318 5.57 -10.30 -2.67
CA ILE A 318 6.28 -11.25 -3.58
C ILE A 318 5.70 -12.66 -3.45
N ALA A 319 5.31 -13.08 -2.24
CA ALA A 319 4.65 -14.35 -1.98
C ALA A 319 3.24 -14.39 -2.62
N PHE A 320 2.42 -13.36 -2.44
CA PHE A 320 1.12 -13.22 -3.10
C PHE A 320 1.23 -13.28 -4.64
N ILE A 321 2.16 -12.53 -5.24
CA ILE A 321 2.39 -12.56 -6.69
C ILE A 321 2.81 -13.96 -7.14
N GLN A 322 3.65 -14.64 -6.34
CA GLN A 322 4.04 -16.02 -6.62
C GLN A 322 2.84 -16.97 -6.53
N SER A 323 1.98 -16.84 -5.52
CA SER A 323 0.73 -17.59 -5.35
C SER A 323 -0.24 -17.43 -6.53
N SER A 324 -0.44 -16.22 -7.07
CA SER A 324 -1.29 -16.02 -8.25
C SER A 324 -0.69 -16.69 -9.51
N ILE A 325 0.63 -16.61 -9.71
CA ILE A 325 1.32 -17.29 -10.81
C ILE A 325 1.26 -18.82 -10.67
N ASP A 326 1.31 -19.31 -9.43
CA ASP A 326 1.47 -20.72 -9.12
C ASP A 326 0.15 -21.48 -9.16
N SER A 327 -0.92 -20.86 -8.67
CA SER A 327 -2.31 -21.31 -8.73
C SER A 327 -2.99 -20.99 -10.08
N GLY A 328 -2.48 -20.00 -10.83
CA GLY A 328 -3.12 -19.48 -12.03
C GLY A 328 -4.40 -18.66 -11.74
N LEU A 329 -4.70 -18.39 -10.48
CA LEU A 329 -5.90 -17.67 -10.04
C LEU A 329 -5.77 -16.15 -10.20
N LYS A 330 -6.92 -15.50 -10.40
CA LYS A 330 -7.08 -14.05 -10.28
C LYS A 330 -7.28 -13.68 -8.81
N LEU A 331 -6.24 -13.90 -8.02
CA LEU A 331 -6.25 -13.52 -6.61
C LEU A 331 -6.56 -12.02 -6.49
N ASP A 332 -7.48 -11.68 -5.60
CA ASP A 332 -7.83 -10.33 -5.18
C ASP A 332 -6.87 -9.95 -4.03
N PHE A 333 -6.17 -8.82 -4.12
CA PHE A 333 -5.12 -8.52 -3.14
C PHE A 333 -5.70 -8.02 -1.81
N ASP A 334 -6.64 -7.09 -1.87
CA ASP A 334 -7.39 -6.58 -0.72
C ASP A 334 -8.06 -7.73 0.05
N ALA A 335 -8.83 -8.55 -0.66
CA ALA A 335 -9.51 -9.70 -0.05
C ALA A 335 -8.58 -10.82 0.43
N SER A 336 -7.32 -10.87 -0.02
CA SER A 336 -6.31 -11.81 0.49
C SER A 336 -5.48 -11.28 1.66
N GLN A 337 -5.48 -9.97 1.92
CA GLN A 337 -4.80 -9.41 3.11
C GLN A 337 -5.65 -9.54 4.37
N ASP A 338 -6.98 -9.54 4.23
CA ASP A 338 -7.95 -9.62 5.33
C ASP A 338 -8.72 -10.96 5.32
N SER A 339 -8.05 -12.03 4.90
CA SER A 339 -8.58 -13.39 4.88
C SER A 339 -7.51 -14.38 5.34
N PRO A 340 -7.90 -15.52 5.95
CA PRO A 340 -6.95 -16.60 6.26
C PRO A 340 -6.50 -17.38 5.00
N ALA A 341 -6.82 -16.89 3.80
CA ALA A 341 -6.48 -17.47 2.51
C ALA A 341 -6.16 -16.39 1.46
N ASN A 342 -5.34 -16.74 0.46
CA ASN A 342 -5.29 -16.04 -0.81
C ASN A 342 -6.56 -16.36 -1.60
N VAL A 343 -7.39 -15.36 -1.96
CA VAL A 343 -8.74 -15.60 -2.54
C VAL A 343 -8.91 -15.04 -3.95
N ASP A 344 -9.51 -15.85 -4.84
CA ASP A 344 -10.04 -15.43 -6.14
C ASP A 344 -11.57 -15.30 -6.05
N LEU A 345 -12.04 -14.05 -6.06
CA LEU A 345 -13.46 -13.68 -6.03
C LEU A 345 -14.05 -13.47 -7.44
N SER A 346 -13.30 -13.75 -8.52
CA SER A 346 -13.68 -13.39 -9.90
C SER A 346 -14.81 -14.23 -10.52
N ALA A 347 -15.42 -15.12 -9.74
CA ALA A 347 -16.64 -15.85 -10.06
C ALA A 347 -17.79 -15.61 -9.06
N VAL A 348 -17.67 -14.58 -8.21
CA VAL A 348 -18.69 -14.07 -7.26
C VAL A 348 -18.70 -12.53 -7.23
N SER A 349 -18.27 -11.89 -8.32
CA SER A 349 -18.04 -10.44 -8.43
C SER A 349 -19.03 -9.72 -9.37
N GLY A 350 -20.14 -10.36 -9.74
CA GLY A 350 -21.25 -9.76 -10.48
C GLY A 350 -22.35 -9.21 -9.58
N ASN A 351 -23.54 -9.00 -10.14
CA ASN A 351 -24.65 -8.28 -9.49
C ASN A 351 -25.93 -9.14 -9.46
N SER A 352 -25.83 -10.45 -9.22
CA SER A 352 -27.00 -11.23 -8.80
C SER A 352 -27.21 -11.12 -7.28
N PRO A 353 -28.44 -11.31 -6.76
CA PRO A 353 -28.71 -11.19 -5.33
C PRO A 353 -27.87 -12.16 -4.48
N GLU A 354 -27.57 -13.36 -5.00
CA GLU A 354 -26.71 -14.32 -4.30
C GLU A 354 -25.22 -13.90 -4.32
N GLU A 355 -24.74 -13.23 -5.38
CA GLU A 355 -23.39 -12.65 -5.42
C GLU A 355 -23.26 -11.43 -4.49
N GLU A 356 -24.29 -10.60 -4.41
CA GLU A 356 -24.33 -9.42 -3.53
C GLU A 356 -24.35 -9.84 -2.05
N LYS A 357 -25.26 -10.73 -1.65
CA LYS A 357 -25.35 -11.25 -0.27
C LYS A 357 -24.11 -12.06 0.15
N PHE A 358 -23.52 -12.84 -0.77
CA PHE A 358 -22.22 -13.48 -0.50
C PHE A 358 -21.13 -12.45 -0.17
N ARG A 359 -20.99 -11.39 -0.97
CA ARG A 359 -19.94 -10.38 -0.74
C ARG A 359 -20.17 -9.55 0.50
N GLU A 360 -21.42 -9.23 0.85
CA GLU A 360 -21.75 -8.53 2.09
C GLU A 360 -21.32 -9.33 3.32
N ILE A 361 -21.71 -10.61 3.39
CA ILE A 361 -21.35 -11.50 4.50
C ILE A 361 -19.84 -11.81 4.51
N TYR A 362 -19.22 -11.95 3.33
CA TYR A 362 -17.77 -12.16 3.24
C TYR A 362 -16.98 -10.90 3.63
N GLN A 363 -17.47 -9.69 3.35
CA GLN A 363 -16.87 -8.44 3.83
C GLN A 363 -16.91 -8.38 5.37
N ILE A 364 -18.07 -8.66 5.96
CA ILE A 364 -18.26 -8.72 7.41
C ILE A 364 -17.30 -9.73 8.07
N LEU A 365 -17.09 -10.90 7.44
CA LEU A 365 -16.09 -11.88 7.90
C LEU A 365 -14.65 -11.34 7.81
N ARG A 366 -14.27 -10.67 6.71
CA ARG A 366 -12.91 -10.13 6.53
C ARG A 366 -12.54 -9.05 7.56
N GLU A 367 -13.51 -8.29 8.05
CA GLU A 367 -13.28 -7.25 9.04
C GLU A 367 -12.97 -7.78 10.46
N GLN A 368 -13.10 -9.10 10.68
CA GLN A 368 -12.85 -9.74 11.99
C GLN A 368 -11.43 -10.32 12.15
N PRO A 369 -10.67 -9.91 13.19
CA PRO A 369 -9.34 -10.47 13.47
C PRO A 369 -9.33 -11.99 13.62
N LEU A 370 -10.28 -12.58 14.36
CA LEU A 370 -10.34 -14.03 14.57
C LEU A 370 -10.59 -14.83 13.28
N PHE A 371 -11.28 -14.26 12.28
CA PHE A 371 -11.41 -14.90 10.98
C PHE A 371 -10.11 -14.83 10.19
N LYS A 372 -9.43 -13.68 10.21
CA LYS A 372 -8.12 -13.46 9.57
C LYS A 372 -7.01 -14.33 10.18
N GLU A 373 -7.05 -14.56 11.49
CA GLU A 373 -6.04 -15.30 12.26
C GLU A 373 -6.40 -16.79 12.51
N LEU A 374 -7.57 -17.23 12.00
CA LEU A 374 -8.21 -18.56 12.14
C LEU A 374 -7.27 -19.79 12.07
N PHE A 375 -6.21 -19.72 11.26
CA PHE A 375 -5.24 -20.81 11.13
C PHE A 375 -3.93 -20.55 11.89
N ASN A 376 -3.55 -19.29 12.08
CA ASN A 376 -2.35 -18.91 12.83
C ASN A 376 -2.48 -19.38 14.29
N ASP A 377 -3.62 -19.06 14.93
CA ASP A 377 -3.87 -19.35 16.35
C ASP A 377 -3.92 -20.84 16.69
N LEU A 378 -4.39 -21.68 15.75
CA LEU A 378 -4.55 -23.12 15.99
C LEU A 378 -3.33 -23.96 15.57
N PHE A 379 -2.55 -23.51 14.59
CA PHE A 379 -1.46 -24.30 14.01
C PHE A 379 -0.05 -23.70 14.19
N ASP A 380 0.07 -22.42 14.58
CA ASP A 380 1.34 -21.68 14.73
C ASP A 380 2.20 -21.70 13.44
N ASP A 381 1.54 -21.50 12.29
CA ASP A 381 2.20 -21.33 11.01
C ASP A 381 1.47 -20.39 10.04
N ASN A 382 2.26 -19.83 9.11
CA ASN A 382 1.81 -18.87 8.11
C ASN A 382 1.44 -19.57 6.80
N LEU A 383 0.73 -20.71 6.83
CA LEU A 383 0.34 -21.47 5.63
C LEU A 383 -0.81 -20.78 4.88
N THR A 384 -0.47 -19.83 4.00
CA THR A 384 -1.46 -19.17 3.15
C THR A 384 -1.97 -20.09 2.05
N VAL A 385 -3.18 -20.62 2.21
CA VAL A 385 -3.83 -21.45 1.17
C VAL A 385 -4.37 -20.61 0.02
N ASN A 386 -4.48 -21.23 -1.17
CA ASN A 386 -5.07 -20.59 -2.35
C ASN A 386 -6.50 -21.09 -2.57
N VAL A 387 -7.47 -20.18 -2.49
CA VAL A 387 -8.90 -20.43 -2.56
C VAL A 387 -9.51 -19.69 -3.75
N LYS A 388 -10.50 -20.30 -4.39
CA LYS A 388 -11.40 -19.63 -5.33
C LYS A 388 -12.83 -19.85 -4.88
N PHE A 389 -13.62 -18.77 -4.79
CA PHE A 389 -15.05 -18.86 -4.54
C PHE A 389 -15.85 -18.95 -5.85
N ARG A 390 -16.94 -19.74 -5.83
CA ARG A 390 -17.99 -19.80 -6.86
C ARG A 390 -19.35 -19.94 -6.17
N ILE A 391 -20.41 -19.43 -6.81
CA ILE A 391 -21.79 -19.77 -6.45
C ILE A 391 -22.39 -20.65 -7.55
N ASP A 392 -23.04 -21.75 -7.15
CA ASP A 392 -23.60 -22.74 -8.06
C ASP A 392 -24.87 -23.38 -7.44
N ASN A 393 -25.44 -24.38 -8.11
CA ASN A 393 -26.46 -25.24 -7.51
C ASN A 393 -25.81 -26.59 -7.13
N ILE A 394 -25.72 -26.91 -5.84
CA ILE A 394 -25.10 -28.13 -5.30
C ILE A 394 -26.03 -28.82 -4.28
N ALA A 395 -25.67 -30.01 -3.81
CA ALA A 395 -26.52 -30.84 -2.94
C ALA A 395 -26.30 -30.58 -1.43
N THR A 396 -25.51 -29.57 -1.09
CA THR A 396 -25.03 -29.19 0.25
C THR A 396 -24.85 -27.68 0.29
N ASN A 397 -24.93 -27.04 1.47
CA ASN A 397 -24.79 -25.58 1.60
C ASN A 397 -23.47 -25.03 1.03
N GLY A 398 -22.39 -25.80 1.19
CA GLY A 398 -21.06 -25.54 0.68
C GLY A 398 -20.40 -26.82 0.15
N GLN A 399 -19.33 -26.64 -0.60
CA GLN A 399 -18.40 -27.72 -0.97
C GLN A 399 -17.02 -27.17 -1.39
N CYS A 400 -15.98 -27.52 -0.62
CA CYS A 400 -14.58 -27.29 -0.98
C CYS A 400 -13.99 -28.47 -1.77
N VAL A 401 -13.57 -28.22 -3.02
CA VAL A 401 -12.96 -29.24 -3.91
C VAL A 401 -11.58 -28.80 -4.42
N PRO A 402 -10.50 -29.56 -4.18
CA PRO A 402 -9.17 -29.20 -4.65
C PRO A 402 -9.02 -29.42 -6.17
N LYS A 403 -8.53 -28.41 -6.89
CA LYS A 403 -8.38 -28.38 -8.35
C LYS A 403 -6.92 -28.50 -8.75
N ASN A 404 -6.52 -29.66 -9.25
CA ASN A 404 -5.17 -29.92 -9.71
C ASN A 404 -4.88 -29.22 -11.05
N LEU A 405 -3.71 -28.59 -11.16
CA LEU A 405 -3.23 -27.84 -12.32
C LEU A 405 -2.19 -28.67 -13.10
N SER A 406 -2.02 -28.36 -14.38
CA SER A 406 -1.07 -29.07 -15.27
C SER A 406 0.40 -28.90 -14.90
N ASN A 407 0.72 -27.95 -14.03
CA ASN A 407 2.07 -27.73 -13.47
C ASN A 407 2.35 -28.57 -12.20
N GLY A 408 1.42 -29.43 -11.77
CA GLY A 408 1.53 -30.25 -10.55
C GLY A 408 1.13 -29.53 -9.26
N ARG A 409 0.70 -28.27 -9.33
CA ARG A 409 0.16 -27.50 -8.20
C ARG A 409 -1.37 -27.58 -8.19
N TYR A 410 -2.02 -26.85 -7.29
CA TYR A 410 -3.47 -26.79 -7.18
C TYR A 410 -3.92 -25.51 -6.48
N TYR A 411 -5.24 -25.33 -6.41
CA TYR A 411 -5.94 -24.44 -5.50
C TYR A 411 -7.19 -25.16 -4.98
N ASN A 412 -7.85 -24.62 -3.96
CA ASN A 412 -9.13 -25.12 -3.47
C ASN A 412 -10.27 -24.29 -4.06
N GLU A 413 -11.27 -24.93 -4.67
CA GLU A 413 -12.48 -24.25 -5.13
C GLU A 413 -13.58 -24.47 -4.10
N ILE A 414 -13.98 -23.39 -3.42
CA ILE A 414 -15.16 -23.37 -2.55
C ILE A 414 -16.36 -23.00 -3.41
N THR A 415 -17.33 -23.90 -3.49
CA THR A 415 -18.65 -23.62 -4.05
C THR A 415 -19.61 -23.41 -2.90
N ILE A 416 -20.30 -22.26 -2.85
CA ILE A 416 -21.45 -22.04 -1.97
C ILE A 416 -22.73 -22.20 -2.79
N ASP A 417 -23.77 -22.77 -2.20
CA ASP A 417 -25.04 -22.98 -2.89
C ASP A 417 -25.88 -21.70 -3.03
N ARG A 418 -26.55 -21.55 -4.17
CA ARG A 418 -27.43 -20.42 -4.48
C ARG A 418 -28.71 -20.40 -3.64
N GLU A 419 -29.37 -21.53 -3.46
CA GLU A 419 -30.59 -21.64 -2.64
C GLU A 419 -30.22 -21.40 -1.17
N HIS A 420 -29.07 -21.92 -0.72
CA HIS A 420 -28.53 -21.61 0.60
C HIS A 420 -28.32 -20.10 0.83
N LEU A 421 -27.64 -19.41 -0.10
CA LEU A 421 -27.41 -17.97 -0.02
C LEU A 421 -28.71 -17.15 0.01
N LEU A 422 -29.71 -17.54 -0.78
CA LEU A 422 -30.97 -16.78 -0.86
C LEU A 422 -31.88 -17.03 0.35
N GLU A 423 -32.00 -18.28 0.83
CA GLU A 423 -33.08 -18.72 1.74
C GLU A 423 -32.64 -19.03 3.18
N ASN A 424 -31.45 -18.59 3.61
CA ASN A 424 -30.95 -18.82 4.98
C ASN A 424 -30.43 -17.52 5.63
N SER A 425 -30.26 -17.56 6.96
CA SER A 425 -29.74 -16.43 7.73
C SER A 425 -28.30 -16.06 7.37
N ASN A 426 -27.94 -14.80 7.57
CA ASN A 426 -26.57 -14.32 7.39
C ASN A 426 -25.57 -15.08 8.28
N VAL A 427 -26.00 -15.47 9.50
CA VAL A 427 -25.19 -16.26 10.44
C VAL A 427 -24.91 -17.66 9.92
N TYR A 428 -25.91 -18.33 9.34
CA TYR A 428 -25.72 -19.68 8.80
C TYR A 428 -24.81 -19.65 7.56
N ILE A 429 -24.99 -18.67 6.67
CA ILE A 429 -24.13 -18.45 5.51
C ILE A 429 -22.69 -18.15 5.94
N ALA A 430 -22.50 -17.27 6.94
CA ALA A 430 -21.18 -16.98 7.51
C ALA A 430 -20.53 -18.26 8.06
N CYS A 431 -21.28 -19.07 8.82
CA CYS A 431 -20.83 -20.36 9.33
C CYS A 431 -20.38 -21.30 8.19
N SER A 432 -21.16 -21.42 7.10
CA SER A 432 -20.79 -22.24 5.94
C SER A 432 -19.55 -21.72 5.21
N ILE A 433 -19.35 -20.40 5.09
CA ILE A 433 -18.12 -19.83 4.52
C ILE A 433 -16.89 -20.19 5.37
N ILE A 434 -16.97 -20.05 6.70
CA ILE A 434 -15.86 -20.42 7.60
C ILE A 434 -15.58 -21.93 7.53
N HIS A 435 -16.63 -22.76 7.51
CA HIS A 435 -16.55 -24.22 7.40
C HIS A 435 -15.78 -24.67 6.14
N GLU A 436 -16.08 -24.10 4.97
CA GLU A 436 -15.38 -24.44 3.72
C GLU A 436 -13.96 -23.87 3.64
N CYS A 437 -13.70 -22.69 4.23
CA CYS A 437 -12.33 -22.18 4.40
C CYS A 437 -11.48 -23.14 5.23
N ILE A 438 -12.03 -23.71 6.30
CA ILE A 438 -11.35 -24.73 7.11
C ILE A 438 -11.05 -25.98 6.27
N HIS A 439 -12.02 -26.49 5.49
CA HIS A 439 -11.74 -27.62 4.58
C HIS A 439 -10.59 -27.31 3.60
N ALA A 440 -10.54 -26.10 3.03
CA ALA A 440 -9.44 -25.70 2.15
C ALA A 440 -8.06 -25.76 2.84
N TYR A 441 -7.98 -25.36 4.11
CA TYR A 441 -6.75 -25.44 4.91
C TYR A 441 -6.38 -26.88 5.30
N LEU A 442 -7.36 -27.68 5.75
CA LEU A 442 -7.15 -29.09 6.08
C LEU A 442 -6.64 -29.87 4.85
N LEU A 443 -7.18 -29.59 3.67
CA LEU A 443 -6.74 -30.19 2.40
C LEU A 443 -5.30 -29.83 2.02
N GLU A 444 -4.84 -28.59 2.27
CA GLU A 444 -3.44 -28.20 2.09
C GLU A 444 -2.53 -28.96 3.07
N LYS A 445 -2.88 -28.95 4.35
CA LYS A 445 -2.13 -29.64 5.42
C LYS A 445 -2.01 -31.15 5.21
N ILE A 446 -3.06 -31.82 4.72
CA ILE A 446 -3.03 -33.26 4.39
C ILE A 446 -2.07 -33.52 3.23
N ARG A 447 -1.93 -32.58 2.27
CA ARG A 447 -1.04 -32.71 1.11
C ARG A 447 0.42 -32.35 1.44
N ASN A 448 0.64 -31.40 2.34
CA ASN A 448 1.96 -30.92 2.72
C ASN A 448 2.32 -31.34 4.16
N SER A 449 2.49 -32.64 4.37
CA SER A 449 2.73 -33.25 5.69
C SER A 449 4.03 -32.84 6.40
N THR A 450 4.87 -32.01 5.77
CA THR A 450 6.08 -31.46 6.39
C THR A 450 5.84 -30.21 7.22
N ILE A 451 4.64 -29.61 7.13
CA ILE A 451 4.22 -28.49 7.98
C ILE A 451 3.77 -29.03 9.34
N GLY A 452 4.30 -28.47 10.43
CA GLY A 452 4.08 -28.95 11.79
C GLY A 452 2.67 -28.72 12.34
N MET A 453 2.52 -28.98 13.64
CA MET A 453 1.33 -28.67 14.42
C MET A 453 1.70 -28.31 15.86
N THR A 454 1.06 -27.28 16.40
CA THR A 454 1.09 -26.96 17.84
C THR A 454 -0.09 -27.54 18.62
N VAL A 455 -1.16 -28.00 17.95
CA VAL A 455 -2.35 -28.60 18.60
C VAL A 455 -1.94 -29.64 19.66
N PRO A 456 -2.22 -29.39 20.96
CA PRO A 456 -1.78 -30.28 22.03
C PRO A 456 -2.28 -31.71 21.86
N ASN A 457 -1.40 -32.68 22.15
CA ASN A 457 -1.58 -34.12 21.96
C ASN A 457 -1.54 -34.63 20.51
N LEU A 458 -1.54 -33.77 19.47
CA LEU A 458 -1.32 -34.18 18.08
C LEU A 458 0.13 -33.98 17.60
N SER A 459 0.88 -33.10 18.26
CA SER A 459 2.21 -32.56 17.89
C SER A 459 3.39 -33.55 17.70
N ASN A 460 3.17 -34.87 17.77
CA ASN A 460 4.20 -35.91 17.65
C ASN A 460 4.01 -36.86 16.44
N ASN A 461 2.98 -36.66 15.63
CA ASN A 461 2.73 -37.41 14.39
C ASN A 461 2.69 -36.45 13.19
N GLU A 462 3.01 -36.93 11.98
CA GLU A 462 2.67 -36.21 10.74
C GLU A 462 1.15 -35.95 10.70
N PHE A 463 0.70 -34.75 10.32
CA PHE A 463 -0.73 -34.41 10.40
C PHE A 463 -1.63 -35.37 9.60
N ALA A 464 -1.22 -35.78 8.40
CA ALA A 464 -1.96 -36.77 7.61
C ALA A 464 -2.06 -38.13 8.33
N THR A 465 -1.06 -38.52 9.13
CA THR A 465 -1.11 -39.71 9.98
C THR A 465 -2.00 -39.47 11.20
N ALA A 466 -1.87 -38.32 11.87
CA ALA A 466 -2.73 -37.96 13.01
C ALA A 466 -4.22 -37.93 12.60
N MET A 467 -4.56 -37.25 11.52
CA MET A 467 -5.92 -37.11 11.03
C MET A 467 -6.56 -38.45 10.68
N ASN A 468 -5.83 -39.34 9.98
CA ASN A 468 -6.36 -40.65 9.60
C ASN A 468 -6.31 -41.70 10.72
N HIS A 469 -5.40 -41.58 11.70
CA HIS A 469 -5.22 -42.58 12.75
C HIS A 469 -5.95 -42.24 14.07
N VAL A 470 -6.09 -40.97 14.42
CA VAL A 470 -6.77 -40.52 15.66
C VAL A 470 -8.27 -40.47 15.47
N TYR A 471 -8.76 -39.93 14.36
CA TYR A 471 -10.21 -39.75 14.12
C TYR A 471 -10.86 -40.93 13.39
N ASN A 472 -10.06 -41.77 12.71
CA ASN A 472 -10.34 -43.16 12.30
C ASN A 472 -11.76 -43.46 11.77
N GLY A 473 -12.34 -42.52 11.02
CA GLY A 473 -13.56 -42.71 10.25
C GLY A 473 -13.32 -43.62 9.05
N GLN A 474 -14.42 -44.16 8.49
CA GLN A 474 -14.34 -45.01 7.29
C GLN A 474 -14.07 -44.20 6.01
N ASP A 475 -14.19 -42.87 6.08
CA ASP A 475 -13.94 -41.93 5.00
C ASP A 475 -13.06 -40.75 5.49
N PRO A 476 -12.07 -40.27 4.70
CA PRO A 476 -11.30 -39.06 4.99
C PRO A 476 -12.12 -37.78 5.22
N GLU A 477 -13.36 -37.69 4.73
CA GLU A 477 -14.28 -36.59 5.02
C GLU A 477 -14.71 -36.61 6.50
N MET A 478 -15.11 -37.78 7.02
CA MET A 478 -15.47 -37.96 8.44
C MET A 478 -14.30 -37.63 9.38
N ASN A 479 -13.04 -37.87 8.96
CA ASN A 479 -11.86 -37.51 9.74
C ASN A 479 -11.70 -35.99 9.89
N GLN A 480 -11.99 -35.22 8.84
CA GLN A 480 -11.99 -33.76 8.89
C GLN A 480 -13.13 -33.26 9.77
N HIS A 481 -14.36 -33.75 9.60
CA HIS A 481 -15.50 -33.34 10.42
C HIS A 481 -15.35 -33.72 11.90
N ASN A 482 -14.75 -34.88 12.21
CA ASN A 482 -14.40 -35.24 13.59
C ASN A 482 -13.35 -34.29 14.19
N PHE A 483 -12.34 -33.87 13.42
CA PHE A 483 -11.37 -32.85 13.87
C PHE A 483 -12.02 -31.49 14.07
N MET A 484 -12.85 -31.05 13.11
CA MET A 484 -13.56 -29.77 13.16
C MET A 484 -14.50 -29.69 14.37
N PHE A 485 -15.24 -30.77 14.66
CA PHE A 485 -16.08 -30.86 15.86
C PHE A 485 -15.30 -30.61 17.16
N ASN A 486 -14.10 -31.19 17.28
CA ASN A 486 -13.29 -31.13 18.51
C ASN A 486 -12.43 -29.86 18.65
N HIS A 487 -12.10 -29.19 17.54
CA HIS A 487 -11.09 -28.11 17.54
C HIS A 487 -11.49 -26.82 16.82
N MET A 488 -12.45 -26.88 15.90
CA MET A 488 -12.87 -25.71 15.10
C MET A 488 -14.26 -25.20 15.48
N ALA A 489 -15.19 -26.07 15.89
CA ALA A 489 -16.53 -25.66 16.32
C ALA A 489 -16.54 -24.61 17.45
N PRO A 490 -15.60 -24.61 18.43
CA PRO A 490 -15.45 -23.50 19.36
C PRO A 490 -15.04 -22.19 18.66
N VAL A 491 -13.96 -22.24 17.84
CA VAL A 491 -13.42 -21.05 17.14
C VAL A 491 -14.46 -20.43 16.19
N ILE A 492 -15.24 -21.25 15.47
CA ILE A 492 -16.35 -20.79 14.64
C ILE A 492 -17.44 -20.13 15.51
N ALA A 493 -17.76 -20.69 16.68
CA ALA A 493 -18.76 -20.12 17.59
C ALA A 493 -18.30 -18.77 18.17
N ASP A 494 -17.02 -18.65 18.52
CA ASP A 494 -16.41 -17.40 19.00
C ASP A 494 -16.46 -16.31 17.90
N ILE A 495 -16.04 -16.64 16.66
CA ILE A 495 -16.14 -15.75 15.49
C ILE A 495 -17.58 -15.29 15.24
N LEU A 496 -18.56 -16.19 15.31
CA LEU A 496 -19.96 -15.84 15.08
C LEU A 496 -20.57 -15.03 16.24
N ALA A 497 -20.08 -15.21 17.47
CA ALA A 497 -20.51 -14.44 18.63
C ALA A 497 -20.01 -12.99 18.58
N ASP A 498 -18.74 -12.78 18.20
CA ASP A 498 -18.15 -11.45 17.96
C ASP A 498 -18.72 -10.74 16.71
N LEU A 499 -19.55 -11.44 15.92
CA LEU A 499 -20.24 -10.94 14.71
C LEU A 499 -21.77 -10.78 14.87
N LYS A 500 -22.30 -10.96 16.08
CA LYS A 500 -23.75 -11.05 16.30
C LYS A 500 -24.50 -9.76 15.91
N ASP A 501 -23.95 -8.58 16.16
CA ASP A 501 -24.62 -7.29 15.88
C ASP A 501 -24.35 -6.77 14.44
N GLU A 502 -23.40 -7.37 13.72
CA GLU A 502 -23.08 -7.11 12.31
C GLU A 502 -23.87 -8.02 11.36
N LEU A 503 -24.06 -9.30 11.73
CA LEU A 503 -24.78 -10.28 10.91
C LEU A 503 -26.31 -10.23 11.10
N LEU A 504 -26.81 -9.73 12.25
CA LEU A 504 -28.23 -9.68 12.58
C LEU A 504 -28.70 -8.24 12.85
N THR A 505 -29.89 -7.89 12.38
CA THR A 505 -30.51 -6.62 12.73
C THR A 505 -31.02 -6.60 14.18
N PRO A 506 -31.16 -5.42 14.80
CA PRO A 506 -31.79 -5.29 16.12
C PRO A 506 -33.23 -5.82 16.19
N GLU A 507 -33.96 -5.84 15.07
CA GLU A 507 -35.31 -6.43 15.01
C GLU A 507 -35.24 -7.96 15.09
N GLU A 508 -34.31 -8.59 14.38
CA GLU A 508 -34.08 -10.03 14.42
C GLU A 508 -33.62 -10.52 15.80
N ILE A 509 -32.68 -9.81 16.43
CA ILE A 509 -32.25 -10.05 17.82
C ILE A 509 -33.46 -9.96 18.77
N ALA A 510 -34.32 -8.95 18.61
CA ALA A 510 -35.51 -8.77 19.43
C ALA A 510 -36.57 -9.89 19.26
N LYS A 511 -36.61 -10.60 18.12
CA LYS A 511 -37.50 -11.76 17.92
C LYS A 511 -37.19 -12.93 18.86
N VAL A 512 -35.94 -13.10 19.33
CA VAL A 512 -35.55 -14.20 20.24
C VAL A 512 -35.33 -13.75 21.68
N GLU A 513 -34.87 -12.51 21.89
CA GLU A 513 -34.71 -11.96 23.25
C GLU A 513 -36.04 -11.53 23.86
N ASN A 514 -36.94 -10.95 23.06
CA ASN A 514 -38.22 -10.38 23.50
C ASN A 514 -39.40 -10.91 22.64
N PRO A 515 -39.60 -12.25 22.54
CA PRO A 515 -40.54 -12.86 21.59
C PRO A 515 -42.01 -12.50 21.87
N ALA A 516 -42.35 -12.14 23.12
CA ALA A 516 -43.69 -11.70 23.50
C ALA A 516 -44.08 -10.34 22.91
N GLU A 517 -43.10 -9.47 22.63
CA GLU A 517 -43.33 -8.09 22.20
C GLU A 517 -43.15 -7.93 20.68
N ASN A 518 -42.30 -8.77 20.08
CA ASN A 518 -41.87 -8.66 18.67
C ASN A 518 -42.47 -9.74 17.75
N ASN A 519 -43.59 -10.38 18.16
CA ASN A 519 -44.19 -11.53 17.45
C ASN A 519 -43.14 -12.62 17.14
N GLY A 520 -42.29 -12.90 18.11
CA GLY A 520 -41.05 -13.64 17.92
C GLY A 520 -41.12 -15.13 18.29
N TYR A 521 -39.94 -15.74 18.34
CA TYR A 521 -39.78 -17.19 18.39
C TYR A 521 -39.42 -17.64 19.80
N TYR A 522 -40.30 -18.44 20.40
CA TYR A 522 -40.10 -19.02 21.73
C TYR A 522 -39.33 -20.33 21.63
N MET A 523 -38.19 -20.41 22.32
CA MET A 523 -37.54 -21.68 22.60
C MET A 523 -38.24 -22.39 23.76
N TYR A 524 -38.34 -23.72 23.72
CA TYR A 524 -38.98 -24.54 24.77
C TYR A 524 -38.02 -25.60 25.31
N ALA A 525 -38.11 -25.88 26.61
CA ALA A 525 -37.43 -27.03 27.22
C ALA A 525 -37.97 -28.35 26.64
N PRO A 526 -37.17 -29.43 26.53
CA PRO A 526 -37.64 -30.73 26.06
C PRO A 526 -38.69 -31.34 26.98
N ALA A 527 -39.55 -32.19 26.40
CA ALA A 527 -40.37 -33.13 27.15
C ALA A 527 -39.50 -34.19 27.87
N ASN A 528 -40.12 -35.00 28.73
CA ASN A 528 -39.49 -36.18 29.34
C ASN A 528 -40.34 -37.43 29.04
N PRO A 529 -39.90 -38.35 28.16
CA PRO A 529 -38.64 -38.34 27.40
C PRO A 529 -38.54 -37.21 26.37
N PRO A 530 -37.32 -36.83 25.90
CA PRO A 530 -37.08 -35.71 25.00
C PRO A 530 -37.42 -36.04 23.53
N THR A 531 -38.67 -36.43 23.27
CA THR A 531 -39.21 -36.74 21.94
C THR A 531 -39.92 -35.54 21.28
N GLY A 532 -39.73 -34.33 21.82
CA GLY A 532 -40.41 -33.11 21.38
C GLY A 532 -40.38 -32.02 22.47
N PRO A 533 -40.95 -30.84 22.20
CA PRO A 533 -40.98 -29.72 23.13
C PRO A 533 -41.96 -29.96 24.29
N SER A 534 -41.66 -29.37 25.44
CA SER A 534 -42.60 -29.17 26.55
C SER A 534 -43.37 -27.85 26.40
N THR A 535 -44.31 -27.59 27.31
CA THR A 535 -45.02 -26.30 27.40
C THR A 535 -44.23 -25.22 28.14
N THR A 536 -43.00 -25.48 28.57
CA THR A 536 -42.19 -24.54 29.36
C THR A 536 -41.25 -23.77 28.43
N PRO A 537 -41.50 -22.48 28.16
CA PRO A 537 -40.56 -21.66 27.41
C PRO A 537 -39.28 -21.46 28.23
N ILE A 538 -38.15 -21.28 27.53
CA ILE A 538 -36.84 -21.01 28.10
C ILE A 538 -36.21 -19.78 27.43
N THR A 539 -35.36 -19.08 28.17
CA THR A 539 -34.63 -17.91 27.66
C THR A 539 -33.66 -18.32 26.57
N TRP A 540 -33.57 -17.52 25.50
CA TRP A 540 -32.53 -17.65 24.48
C TRP A 540 -31.14 -17.39 25.07
N VAL A 541 -30.15 -18.22 24.70
CA VAL A 541 -28.73 -18.01 25.07
C VAL A 541 -27.90 -17.98 23.79
N TRP A 542 -27.30 -16.82 23.51
CA TRP A 542 -26.48 -16.61 22.29
C TRP A 542 -25.27 -17.56 22.22
N GLU A 543 -24.59 -17.81 23.35
CA GLU A 543 -23.48 -18.77 23.45
C GLU A 543 -23.88 -20.19 23.02
N ASP A 544 -25.04 -20.67 23.47
CA ASP A 544 -25.59 -21.96 23.02
C ASP A 544 -25.92 -21.92 21.52
N TYR A 545 -26.58 -20.85 21.03
CA TYR A 545 -26.94 -20.74 19.62
C TYR A 545 -25.72 -20.81 18.70
N PHE A 546 -24.68 -20.01 18.96
CA PHE A 546 -23.47 -20.03 18.13
C PHE A 546 -22.70 -21.35 18.24
N ARG A 547 -22.64 -21.95 19.44
CA ARG A 547 -22.08 -23.30 19.64
C ARG A 547 -22.88 -24.39 18.91
N TYR A 548 -24.18 -24.22 18.69
CA TYR A 548 -24.98 -25.16 17.90
C TYR A 548 -25.00 -24.86 16.40
N MET A 549 -24.80 -23.60 16.00
CA MET A 549 -24.63 -23.23 14.60
C MET A 549 -23.28 -23.74 14.06
N SER A 550 -22.19 -23.63 14.83
CA SER A 550 -20.87 -24.14 14.43
C SER A 550 -20.78 -25.67 14.29
N LEU A 551 -21.83 -26.40 14.67
CA LEU A 551 -21.98 -27.84 14.47
C LEU A 551 -22.78 -28.22 13.21
N GLN A 552 -23.30 -27.24 12.44
CA GLN A 552 -23.92 -27.53 11.15
C GLN A 552 -22.88 -28.08 10.15
N GLY A 553 -23.32 -29.03 9.32
CA GLY A 553 -22.46 -29.83 8.43
C GLY A 553 -21.76 -31.00 9.12
N LEU A 554 -21.59 -30.97 10.46
CA LEU A 554 -20.84 -32.00 11.21
C LEU A 554 -21.71 -33.17 11.71
N GLN A 555 -23.02 -33.17 11.45
CA GLN A 555 -23.97 -34.11 12.06
C GLN A 555 -23.77 -35.58 11.63
N THR A 556 -23.05 -35.80 10.53
CA THR A 556 -22.67 -37.11 10.00
C THR A 556 -21.43 -37.71 10.69
N CYS A 557 -20.67 -36.92 11.45
CA CYS A 557 -19.40 -37.37 12.05
C CYS A 557 -19.62 -38.17 13.34
N THR A 558 -18.67 -39.04 13.66
CA THR A 558 -18.75 -39.94 14.82
C THR A 558 -18.79 -39.18 16.14
N ALA A 559 -18.02 -38.08 16.25
CA ALA A 559 -17.96 -37.27 17.46
C ALA A 559 -19.32 -36.60 17.75
N PHE A 560 -19.94 -36.00 16.73
CA PHE A 560 -21.28 -35.44 16.85
C PHE A 560 -22.30 -36.52 17.26
N GLN A 561 -22.30 -37.69 16.61
CA GLN A 561 -23.26 -38.77 16.91
C GLN A 561 -23.10 -39.36 18.32
N GLN A 562 -21.90 -39.28 18.90
CA GLN A 562 -21.61 -39.72 20.27
C GLN A 562 -22.14 -38.73 21.31
N ASP A 563 -21.86 -37.44 21.12
CA ASP A 563 -22.15 -36.39 22.11
C ASP A 563 -23.56 -35.79 21.94
N TYR A 564 -24.13 -35.92 20.73
CA TYR A 564 -25.50 -35.59 20.37
C TYR A 564 -26.31 -36.80 19.84
N PRO A 565 -26.50 -37.89 20.61
CA PRO A 565 -27.30 -39.03 20.16
C PRO A 565 -28.74 -38.63 19.82
N ILE A 566 -29.32 -39.27 18.79
CA ILE A 566 -30.71 -39.05 18.40
C ILE A 566 -31.65 -39.39 19.57
N ASN A 567 -32.60 -38.50 19.87
CA ASN A 567 -33.44 -38.51 21.08
C ASN A 567 -32.70 -38.24 22.41
N SER A 568 -31.55 -37.56 22.39
CA SER A 568 -30.94 -36.98 23.59
C SER A 568 -31.43 -35.54 23.83
N VAL A 569 -31.31 -35.05 25.07
CA VAL A 569 -31.56 -33.63 25.41
C VAL A 569 -30.61 -32.69 24.66
N ALA A 570 -29.35 -33.11 24.47
CA ALA A 570 -28.35 -32.33 23.75
C ALA A 570 -28.74 -32.18 22.26
N TYR A 571 -29.12 -33.27 21.60
CA TYR A 571 -29.57 -33.26 20.20
C TYR A 571 -30.88 -32.47 20.02
N TYR A 572 -31.80 -32.56 20.99
CA TYR A 572 -33.00 -31.72 21.01
C TYR A 572 -32.64 -30.23 21.06
N TYR A 573 -31.69 -29.81 21.90
CA TYR A 573 -31.29 -28.40 21.98
C TYR A 573 -30.56 -27.93 20.72
N PHE A 574 -29.66 -28.73 20.15
CA PHE A 574 -29.05 -28.46 18.85
C PHE A 574 -30.10 -28.17 17.76
N LEU A 575 -31.10 -29.05 17.60
CA LEU A 575 -32.19 -28.83 16.65
C LEU A 575 -33.06 -27.62 17.01
N SER A 576 -33.33 -27.40 18.30
CA SER A 576 -34.20 -26.31 18.76
C SER A 576 -33.57 -24.95 18.54
N TYR A 577 -32.30 -24.76 18.90
CA TYR A 577 -31.58 -23.50 18.65
C TYR A 577 -31.44 -23.22 17.15
N PHE A 578 -31.09 -24.23 16.34
CA PHE A 578 -30.99 -24.07 14.89
C PHE A 578 -32.33 -23.67 14.25
N THR A 579 -33.41 -24.44 14.51
CA THR A 579 -34.73 -24.16 13.91
C THR A 579 -35.40 -22.88 14.44
N THR A 580 -35.10 -22.48 15.69
CA THR A 580 -35.56 -21.20 16.24
C THR A 580 -34.79 -20.02 15.63
N GLY A 581 -33.47 -20.17 15.46
CA GLY A 581 -32.59 -19.17 14.84
C GLY A 581 -32.93 -18.94 13.36
N GLU A 582 -32.97 -19.99 12.54
CA GLU A 582 -33.38 -19.85 11.13
C GLU A 582 -34.85 -19.44 10.98
N GLY A 583 -35.69 -19.68 11.99
CA GLY A 583 -37.03 -19.09 12.03
C GLY A 583 -37.01 -17.57 12.23
N ALA A 584 -36.13 -17.07 13.08
CA ALA A 584 -36.05 -15.66 13.47
C ALA A 584 -35.19 -14.80 12.52
N PHE A 585 -34.13 -15.35 11.94
CA PHE A 585 -33.04 -14.61 11.28
C PHE A 585 -32.97 -14.82 9.76
N ASN A 586 -34.01 -15.40 9.17
CA ASN A 586 -34.16 -15.55 7.72
C ASN A 586 -34.98 -14.35 7.19
N PRO A 587 -34.53 -13.64 6.13
CA PRO A 587 -35.18 -12.44 5.59
C PRO A 587 -36.61 -12.63 5.00
#